data_AF-A0A3L8BZA7-F1
#
_entry.id   AF-A0A3L8BZA7-F1
#
_cell.length_a   1.000
_cell.length_b   1.000
_cell.length_c   1.000
_cell.angle_alpha   90.00
_cell.angle_beta   90.00
_cell.angle_gamma   90.00
#
_symmetry.space_group_name_H-M   'P 1'
#
loop_
_entity.id
_entity.type
_entity.pdbx_description
1 polymer ?
#
loop_
_entity_poly.entity_id
_entity_poly.type
_entity_poly.pdbx_seq_one_letter_code
_entity_poly.pdbx_strand_id
1 'polypeptide(L)'
;MDTSRKLSTVSSAILIASLTACGGGGGGGGGEEAPRNPEPTLTTLPAFLQGNEAQCTFTESGSPVSLVDYTGNLGNVTGLTCTGVTLSDLNEINLLTALQQLSLENSGLTNVNELLNNLTLKQLDVSGNPIADLTVINSLLNLTELDLENTGLADISLLEALTALQKLDLSGNGIASVTALGNLLSLTDLDISGNNISKLNDLGSLTNLQNLDVSGNPSLSCAEINDLDLALAGGTNITLPSICTTALFLSAASDASQSLDNSAASEPFDRLVVKDVTGLNDVEIFQNDDNLHLQATTSGGNKTITFTSWFVDDAYKVDEFEIENVGVYSFTQLRNAIGLGLALTEGRDTYLGTNAKDVIYGLGDVDVIAGGSDADTIIGGKGDDKLSDYVLTVNEDGSVSREGSSYDTYVDTFIFNSGDGNDTLYLYEISGNKDLLLFTDSITEDDISLLRDGNHLKMELSETDSVTVFNWFSNSTYQLGQIQFGSAEPVAAVSWVNNKGFASVNSTILGTNASEVLNGSTEDDIIIAGGGKDTIVGGKGDDKLSDHILTVNDDGSVSRETTSYDTYVDTFIFNSGDGNDTLYLYEISGNKDLLLFT
;
A
#
# COMPACT_ATOMS: atom_id res chain seq x y z
N MET A 1 -14.49 2.27 -31.80
CA MET A 1 -14.66 1.18 -30.83
C MET A 1 -15.29 1.81 -29.61
N ASP A 2 -16.19 1.12 -28.94
CA ASP A 2 -16.97 1.73 -27.84
C ASP A 2 -16.08 1.82 -26.60
N THR A 3 -15.50 2.99 -26.35
CA THR A 3 -14.67 3.30 -25.17
C THR A 3 -15.51 3.62 -23.94
N SER A 4 -16.84 3.76 -24.13
CA SER A 4 -17.86 3.83 -23.09
C SER A 4 -17.91 2.50 -22.32
N ARG A 5 -17.32 2.44 -21.13
CA ARG A 5 -17.44 1.29 -20.22
C ARG A 5 -17.79 1.70 -18.81
N LYS A 6 -18.74 0.96 -18.24
CA LYS A 6 -19.01 0.98 -16.80
C LYS A 6 -18.03 0.07 -16.08
N LEU A 7 -17.58 0.51 -14.92
CA LEU A 7 -16.64 -0.23 -14.08
C LEU A 7 -17.33 -1.49 -13.55
N SER A 8 -16.70 -2.66 -13.75
CA SER A 8 -17.26 -3.95 -13.34
C SER A 8 -16.96 -4.23 -11.87
N THR A 9 -17.97 -4.06 -11.02
CA THR A 9 -17.96 -4.59 -9.64
C THR A 9 -18.02 -6.11 -9.65
N VAL A 10 -17.33 -6.75 -8.69
CA VAL A 10 -17.47 -8.18 -8.39
C VAL A 10 -18.94 -8.52 -8.13
N SER A 11 -19.57 -9.21 -9.08
CA SER A 11 -20.96 -9.66 -9.00
C SER A 11 -21.17 -10.94 -9.81
N SER A 12 -22.13 -11.76 -9.38
CA SER A 12 -22.49 -13.07 -9.91
C SER A 12 -22.93 -13.15 -11.40
N ALA A 13 -22.79 -12.08 -12.21
CA ALA A 13 -23.38 -11.97 -13.55
C ALA A 13 -22.45 -11.33 -14.62
N ILE A 14 -21.19 -11.79 -14.71
CA ILE A 14 -20.29 -11.41 -15.82
C ILE A 14 -20.65 -12.27 -17.05
N LEU A 15 -21.52 -11.75 -17.92
CA LEU A 15 -21.99 -12.45 -19.11
C LEU A 15 -21.37 -11.86 -20.39
N ILE A 16 -20.65 -12.71 -21.12
CA ILE A 16 -19.88 -12.35 -22.32
C ILE A 16 -20.79 -12.19 -23.54
N ALA A 17 -20.63 -11.11 -24.30
CA ALA A 17 -21.22 -10.94 -25.63
C ALA A 17 -20.20 -10.38 -26.63
N SER A 18 -20.06 -11.05 -27.79
CA SER A 18 -19.10 -10.71 -28.84
C SER A 18 -19.82 -10.30 -30.13
N LEU A 19 -19.20 -9.43 -30.95
CA LEU A 19 -19.62 -9.17 -32.34
C LEU A 19 -18.49 -8.52 -33.16
N THR A 20 -18.37 -8.93 -34.43
CA THR A 20 -17.38 -8.45 -35.42
C THR A 20 -18.08 -8.01 -36.70
N ALA A 21 -17.58 -6.95 -37.36
CA ALA A 21 -17.76 -6.71 -38.80
C ALA A 21 -16.81 -5.60 -39.32
N CYS A 22 -16.50 -5.63 -40.62
CA CYS A 22 -15.60 -4.69 -41.32
C CYS A 22 -16.13 -4.42 -42.75
N GLY A 23 -15.85 -3.23 -43.34
CA GLY A 23 -15.77 -3.09 -44.82
C GLY A 23 -16.36 -1.85 -45.52
N GLY A 24 -15.51 -0.85 -45.81
CA GLY A 24 -15.20 -0.36 -47.19
C GLY A 24 -16.15 0.50 -48.06
N GLY A 25 -15.78 1.77 -48.31
CA GLY A 25 -15.32 2.26 -49.65
C GLY A 25 -16.23 3.12 -50.58
N GLY A 26 -15.69 4.27 -51.07
CA GLY A 26 -15.70 4.63 -52.52
C GLY A 26 -16.26 5.99 -53.07
N GLY A 27 -15.37 6.89 -53.54
CA GLY A 27 -15.54 7.87 -54.67
C GLY A 27 -16.41 9.15 -54.48
N GLY A 28 -16.24 10.29 -55.19
CA GLY A 28 -15.20 10.77 -56.14
C GLY A 28 -15.59 12.02 -56.99
N GLY A 29 -14.63 12.90 -57.36
CA GLY A 29 -14.73 14.05 -58.33
C GLY A 29 -15.25 15.40 -57.79
N GLY A 30 -14.90 16.62 -58.29
CA GLY A 30 -13.92 17.11 -59.30
C GLY A 30 -14.38 18.42 -60.02
N GLY A 31 -13.53 19.46 -60.19
CA GLY A 31 -13.80 20.62 -61.09
C GLY A 31 -13.15 22.01 -60.79
N GLU A 32 -12.70 22.73 -61.82
CA GLU A 32 -11.96 24.04 -61.83
C GLU A 32 -12.58 25.09 -62.83
N GLU A 33 -12.18 26.37 -63.06
CA GLU A 33 -11.06 27.24 -62.60
C GLU A 33 -11.38 28.78 -62.78
N ALA A 34 -11.21 29.61 -61.74
CA ALA A 34 -10.72 31.04 -61.74
C ALA A 34 -11.35 32.17 -62.68
N PRO A 35 -10.77 33.41 -62.81
CA PRO A 35 -11.06 34.59 -61.94
C PRO A 35 -11.22 36.01 -62.63
N ARG A 36 -11.46 37.11 -61.87
CA ARG A 36 -10.80 38.49 -61.92
C ARG A 36 -11.62 39.74 -61.41
N ASN A 37 -11.10 40.42 -60.35
CA ASN A 37 -10.96 41.88 -59.97
C ASN A 37 -11.72 43.06 -60.67
N PRO A 38 -11.76 44.30 -60.08
CA PRO A 38 -11.85 44.71 -58.64
C PRO A 38 -12.67 46.02 -58.29
N GLU A 39 -12.98 46.23 -56.98
CA GLU A 39 -13.09 47.49 -56.17
C GLU A 39 -14.00 48.71 -56.53
N PRO A 40 -14.34 49.64 -55.59
CA PRO A 40 -14.41 49.55 -54.10
C PRO A 40 -15.62 50.27 -53.43
N THR A 41 -15.85 50.04 -52.12
CA THR A 41 -16.14 51.11 -51.12
C THR A 41 -16.03 50.58 -49.67
N LEU A 42 -15.27 51.28 -48.81
CA LEU A 42 -14.93 50.78 -47.46
C LEU A 42 -16.03 50.99 -46.41
N THR A 43 -16.42 49.91 -45.75
CA THR A 43 -16.55 49.87 -44.28
C THR A 43 -15.36 49.05 -43.76
N THR A 44 -14.43 49.66 -43.03
CA THR A 44 -13.20 48.98 -42.61
C THR A 44 -13.51 47.83 -41.65
N LEU A 45 -13.08 46.61 -42.01
CA LEU A 45 -13.02 45.48 -41.09
C LEU A 45 -12.15 45.82 -39.87
N PRO A 46 -12.42 45.22 -38.69
CA PRO A 46 -11.54 45.30 -37.52
C PRO A 46 -10.07 45.04 -37.89
N ALA A 47 -9.15 45.80 -37.31
CA ALA A 47 -7.73 45.80 -37.69
C ALA A 47 -7.09 44.40 -37.69
N PHE A 48 -7.41 43.54 -36.71
CA PHE A 48 -6.87 42.17 -36.61
C PHE A 48 -7.33 41.21 -37.73
N LEU A 49 -8.40 41.56 -38.45
CA LEU A 49 -8.95 40.77 -39.57
C LEU A 49 -8.41 41.23 -40.93
N GLN A 50 -7.75 42.38 -41.01
CA GLN A 50 -7.23 42.93 -42.28
C GLN A 50 -6.03 42.10 -42.76
N GLY A 51 -6.11 41.57 -43.98
CA GLY A 51 -5.17 40.60 -44.54
C GLY A 51 -5.46 39.13 -44.18
N ASN A 52 -6.45 38.88 -43.32
CA ASN A 52 -6.89 37.53 -42.90
C ASN A 52 -8.28 37.16 -43.47
N GLU A 53 -8.83 37.96 -44.39
CA GLU A 53 -10.23 37.87 -44.86
C GLU A 53 -10.58 36.54 -45.54
N ALA A 54 -9.58 35.85 -46.09
CA ALA A 54 -9.74 34.53 -46.73
C ALA A 54 -9.67 33.35 -45.74
N GLN A 55 -9.29 33.59 -44.48
CA GLN A 55 -9.13 32.57 -43.43
C GLN A 55 -10.09 32.76 -42.25
N CYS A 56 -10.88 33.83 -42.29
CA CYS A 56 -11.91 34.17 -41.30
C CYS A 56 -13.29 34.26 -41.97
N THR A 57 -14.33 33.89 -41.23
CA THR A 57 -15.74 33.90 -41.67
C THR A 57 -16.60 34.52 -40.57
N PHE A 58 -17.50 35.44 -40.93
CA PHE A 58 -18.53 35.95 -40.02
C PHE A 58 -19.78 35.07 -40.09
N THR A 59 -20.59 35.09 -39.04
CA THR A 59 -21.95 34.53 -39.05
C THR A 59 -22.96 35.64 -38.82
N GLU A 60 -23.85 35.87 -39.80
CA GLU A 60 -25.01 36.76 -39.67
C GLU A 60 -26.30 35.95 -39.82
N SER A 61 -27.28 36.19 -38.94
CA SER A 61 -28.58 35.48 -38.97
C SER A 61 -28.46 33.94 -39.01
N GLY A 62 -27.40 33.39 -38.42
CA GLY A 62 -27.11 31.95 -38.41
C GLY A 62 -26.56 31.38 -39.72
N SER A 63 -26.11 32.22 -40.67
CA SER A 63 -25.45 31.79 -41.91
C SER A 63 -24.03 32.36 -42.03
N PRO A 64 -23.06 31.61 -42.59
CA PRO A 64 -21.71 32.10 -42.81
C PRO A 64 -21.66 33.16 -43.92
N VAL A 65 -20.82 34.17 -43.72
CA VAL A 65 -20.59 35.33 -44.58
C VAL A 65 -19.08 35.55 -44.75
N SER A 66 -18.62 35.56 -46.00
CA SER A 66 -17.23 35.85 -46.38
C SER A 66 -16.82 37.25 -45.95
N LEU A 67 -15.59 37.40 -45.42
CA LEU A 67 -15.01 38.72 -45.12
C LEU A 67 -14.47 39.43 -46.37
N VAL A 68 -14.13 38.68 -47.43
CA VAL A 68 -13.75 39.26 -48.73
C VAL A 68 -14.92 40.09 -49.27
N ASP A 69 -14.66 41.38 -49.53
CA ASP A 69 -15.64 42.40 -49.94
C ASP A 69 -16.83 42.60 -48.97
N TYR A 70 -16.63 42.33 -47.67
CA TYR A 70 -17.67 42.52 -46.66
C TYR A 70 -18.12 43.99 -46.52
N THR A 71 -19.42 44.20 -46.67
CA THR A 71 -20.10 45.50 -46.57
C THR A 71 -21.28 45.49 -45.58
N GLY A 72 -21.37 44.43 -44.76
CA GLY A 72 -22.39 44.27 -43.74
C GLY A 72 -22.19 45.16 -42.51
N ASN A 73 -23.19 45.19 -41.63
CA ASN A 73 -23.08 45.92 -40.35
C ASN A 73 -22.40 45.02 -39.31
N LEU A 74 -21.22 45.41 -38.81
CA LEU A 74 -20.50 44.69 -37.75
C LEU A 74 -21.36 44.44 -36.49
N GLY A 75 -22.33 45.31 -36.20
CA GLY A 75 -23.29 45.12 -35.11
C GLY A 75 -24.35 44.02 -35.34
N ASN A 76 -24.42 43.41 -36.53
CA ASN A 76 -25.26 42.25 -36.83
C ASN A 76 -24.51 40.92 -36.73
N VAL A 77 -23.17 40.95 -36.65
CA VAL A 77 -22.33 39.75 -36.63
C VAL A 77 -22.54 39.02 -35.30
N THR A 78 -23.08 37.81 -35.40
CA THR A 78 -23.35 36.93 -34.25
C THR A 78 -22.27 35.87 -34.04
N GLY A 79 -21.42 35.62 -35.05
CA GLY A 79 -20.29 34.70 -34.94
C GLY A 79 -19.06 35.16 -35.72
N LEU A 80 -17.88 34.76 -35.25
CA LEU A 80 -16.61 34.89 -35.96
C LEU A 80 -15.80 33.61 -35.78
N THR A 81 -15.37 33.01 -36.87
CA THR A 81 -14.48 31.85 -36.89
C THR A 81 -13.26 32.18 -37.74
N CYS A 82 -12.06 31.94 -37.25
CA CYS A 82 -10.81 32.07 -37.99
C CYS A 82 -9.99 30.78 -37.88
N THR A 83 -9.47 30.28 -38.99
CA THR A 83 -8.71 29.02 -39.04
C THR A 83 -7.35 29.23 -39.68
N GLY A 84 -6.26 28.82 -39.01
CA GLY A 84 -4.90 28.91 -39.56
C GLY A 84 -4.37 30.35 -39.71
N VAL A 85 -4.91 31.30 -38.94
CA VAL A 85 -4.40 32.67 -38.83
C VAL A 85 -3.33 32.77 -37.74
N THR A 86 -2.59 33.88 -37.70
CA THR A 86 -1.80 34.24 -36.52
C THR A 86 -2.13 35.69 -36.16
N LEU A 87 -2.67 35.89 -34.96
CA LEU A 87 -3.18 37.17 -34.47
C LEU A 87 -2.27 37.69 -33.36
N SER A 88 -1.89 38.96 -33.40
CA SER A 88 -1.09 39.59 -32.33
C SER A 88 -1.92 39.96 -31.10
N ASP A 89 -3.19 40.29 -31.33
CA ASP A 89 -4.15 40.81 -30.37
C ASP A 89 -5.56 40.78 -30.99
N LEU A 90 -6.57 41.13 -30.19
CA LEU A 90 -7.97 41.21 -30.61
C LEU A 90 -8.50 42.66 -30.59
N ASN A 91 -7.65 43.64 -30.90
CA ASN A 91 -8.07 45.05 -30.94
C ASN A 91 -9.27 45.24 -31.89
N GLU A 92 -10.23 46.06 -31.47
CA GLU A 92 -11.49 46.33 -32.20
C GLU A 92 -12.51 45.16 -32.24
N ILE A 93 -12.28 44.03 -31.55
CA ILE A 93 -13.29 42.96 -31.43
C ILE A 93 -14.58 43.41 -30.71
N ASN A 94 -14.50 44.47 -29.91
CA ASN A 94 -15.62 45.16 -29.28
C ASN A 94 -16.56 45.87 -30.28
N LEU A 95 -16.19 46.01 -31.57
CA LEU A 95 -17.09 46.45 -32.63
C LEU A 95 -18.16 45.41 -32.96
N LEU A 96 -17.88 44.11 -32.70
CA LEU A 96 -18.79 42.99 -32.91
C LEU A 96 -19.79 42.88 -31.74
N THR A 97 -20.60 43.92 -31.56
CA THR A 97 -21.47 44.11 -30.37
C THR A 97 -22.59 43.08 -30.18
N ALA A 98 -22.85 42.22 -31.17
CA ALA A 98 -23.83 41.14 -31.11
C ALA A 98 -23.20 39.72 -31.10
N LEU A 99 -21.87 39.63 -30.96
CA LEU A 99 -21.10 38.39 -31.02
C LEU A 99 -21.53 37.40 -29.92
N GLN A 100 -21.97 36.22 -30.33
CA GLN A 100 -22.38 35.11 -29.47
C GLN A 100 -21.44 33.90 -29.60
N GLN A 101 -20.75 33.78 -30.73
CA GLN A 101 -19.84 32.68 -31.04
C GLN A 101 -18.48 33.25 -31.48
N LEU A 102 -17.39 32.78 -30.90
CA LEU A 102 -16.05 33.15 -31.29
C LEU A 102 -15.15 31.92 -31.29
N SER A 103 -14.54 31.61 -32.43
CA SER A 103 -13.57 30.52 -32.59
C SER A 103 -12.29 31.10 -33.19
N LEU A 104 -11.21 30.96 -32.43
CA LEU A 104 -9.87 31.48 -32.72
C LEU A 104 -8.82 30.39 -32.43
N GLU A 105 -9.16 29.13 -32.75
CA GLU A 105 -8.26 27.97 -32.69
C GLU A 105 -6.88 28.29 -33.29
N ASN A 106 -5.80 27.83 -32.63
CA ASN A 106 -4.43 27.82 -33.15
C ASN A 106 -3.93 29.19 -33.67
N SER A 107 -4.46 30.29 -33.12
CA SER A 107 -4.25 31.66 -33.61
C SER A 107 -3.01 32.36 -33.04
N GLY A 108 -2.20 31.69 -32.22
CA GLY A 108 -0.98 32.23 -31.59
C GLY A 108 -1.23 33.29 -30.51
N LEU A 109 -2.45 33.39 -29.99
CA LEU A 109 -2.83 34.34 -28.95
C LEU A 109 -2.16 34.00 -27.61
N THR A 110 -1.79 35.05 -26.86
CA THR A 110 -1.16 34.92 -25.53
C THR A 110 -2.03 35.45 -24.39
N ASN A 111 -3.10 36.16 -24.72
CA ASN A 111 -4.16 36.64 -23.84
C ASN A 111 -5.41 36.94 -24.69
N VAL A 112 -6.56 37.17 -24.05
CA VAL A 112 -7.81 37.54 -24.73
C VAL A 112 -8.51 38.74 -24.09
N ASN A 113 -7.73 39.64 -23.47
CA ASN A 113 -8.23 40.68 -22.56
C ASN A 113 -9.18 41.70 -23.23
N GLU A 114 -9.14 41.85 -24.54
CA GLU A 114 -10.06 42.69 -25.30
C GLU A 114 -11.52 42.19 -25.24
N LEU A 115 -11.75 40.91 -24.91
CA LEU A 115 -13.09 40.30 -24.78
C LEU A 115 -13.90 40.81 -23.58
N LEU A 116 -13.34 41.63 -22.69
CA LEU A 116 -13.96 42.10 -21.44
C LEU A 116 -15.38 42.68 -21.61
N ASN A 117 -15.69 43.23 -22.78
CA ASN A 117 -17.00 43.83 -23.07
C ASN A 117 -17.91 42.96 -23.96
N ASN A 118 -17.45 41.80 -24.44
CA ASN A 118 -18.21 40.89 -25.30
C ASN A 118 -19.15 39.99 -24.47
N LEU A 119 -19.90 40.59 -23.54
CA LEU A 119 -20.79 39.92 -22.57
C LEU A 119 -21.96 39.14 -23.21
N THR A 120 -22.13 39.24 -24.53
CA THR A 120 -23.10 38.47 -25.32
C THR A 120 -22.60 37.08 -25.73
N LEU A 121 -21.30 36.78 -25.53
CA LEU A 121 -20.70 35.48 -25.86
C LEU A 121 -21.38 34.33 -25.11
N LYS A 122 -21.56 33.23 -25.84
CA LYS A 122 -22.11 31.94 -25.38
C LYS A 122 -21.19 30.78 -25.74
N GLN A 123 -20.50 30.87 -26.86
CA GLN A 123 -19.52 29.90 -27.32
C GLN A 123 -18.19 30.64 -27.52
N LEU A 124 -17.14 30.17 -26.85
CA LEU A 124 -15.78 30.67 -27.01
C LEU A 124 -14.84 29.48 -27.18
N ASP A 125 -14.14 29.46 -28.31
CA ASP A 125 -13.06 28.53 -28.61
C ASP A 125 -11.78 29.33 -28.84
N VAL A 126 -10.78 29.04 -28.01
CA VAL A 126 -9.42 29.58 -28.10
C VAL A 126 -8.38 28.46 -27.93
N SER A 127 -8.75 27.24 -28.31
CA SER A 127 -7.90 26.04 -28.29
C SER A 127 -6.57 26.24 -29.04
N GLY A 128 -5.52 25.51 -28.63
CA GLY A 128 -4.20 25.54 -29.26
C GLY A 128 -3.44 26.88 -29.19
N ASN A 129 -3.91 27.84 -28.39
CA ASN A 129 -3.23 29.13 -28.18
C ASN A 129 -2.40 29.09 -26.88
N PRO A 130 -1.15 29.60 -26.84
CA PRO A 130 -0.33 29.63 -25.63
C PRO A 130 -0.74 30.76 -24.67
N ILE A 131 -1.93 30.64 -24.06
CA ILE A 131 -2.56 31.74 -23.31
C ILE A 131 -2.02 31.82 -21.88
N ALA A 132 -1.31 32.91 -21.58
CA ALA A 132 -0.76 33.20 -20.25
C ALA A 132 -1.71 34.00 -19.34
N ASP A 133 -2.70 34.69 -19.91
CA ASP A 133 -3.71 35.46 -19.18
C ASP A 133 -5.12 35.22 -19.76
N LEU A 134 -5.92 34.49 -18.98
CA LEU A 134 -7.34 34.20 -19.23
C LEU A 134 -8.25 34.85 -18.17
N THR A 135 -7.75 35.79 -17.37
CA THR A 135 -8.51 36.36 -16.24
C THR A 135 -9.85 36.97 -16.64
N VAL A 136 -9.92 37.56 -17.85
CA VAL A 136 -11.13 38.15 -18.44
C VAL A 136 -12.31 37.17 -18.61
N ILE A 137 -12.04 35.87 -18.77
CA ILE A 137 -13.09 34.87 -19.00
C ILE A 137 -14.08 34.82 -17.82
N ASN A 138 -13.65 35.11 -16.60
CA ASN A 138 -14.52 35.13 -15.40
C ASN A 138 -15.70 36.12 -15.49
N SER A 139 -15.65 37.07 -16.41
CA SER A 139 -16.67 38.09 -16.63
C SER A 139 -17.68 37.69 -17.72
N LEU A 140 -17.39 36.65 -18.50
CA LEU A 140 -18.22 36.14 -19.60
C LEU A 140 -19.28 35.15 -19.09
N LEU A 141 -20.07 35.59 -18.09
CA LEU A 141 -21.02 34.75 -17.34
C LEU A 141 -22.16 34.11 -18.18
N ASN A 142 -22.27 34.45 -19.47
CA ASN A 142 -23.24 33.88 -20.39
C ASN A 142 -22.68 32.72 -21.25
N LEU A 143 -21.41 32.34 -21.07
CA LEU A 143 -20.82 31.18 -21.73
C LEU A 143 -21.55 29.89 -21.35
N THR A 144 -21.94 29.15 -22.39
CA THR A 144 -22.53 27.80 -22.32
C THR A 144 -21.61 26.74 -22.89
N GLU A 145 -20.70 27.11 -23.80
CA GLU A 145 -19.67 26.21 -24.33
C GLU A 145 -18.33 26.97 -24.34
N LEU A 146 -17.29 26.33 -23.82
CA LEU A 146 -15.95 26.90 -23.71
C LEU A 146 -14.90 25.84 -24.05
N ASP A 147 -14.04 26.14 -25.01
CA ASP A 147 -12.93 25.29 -25.43
C ASP A 147 -11.59 25.97 -25.12
N LEU A 148 -10.79 25.28 -24.31
CA LEU A 148 -9.48 25.66 -23.82
C LEU A 148 -8.46 24.51 -24.03
N GLU A 149 -8.70 23.60 -24.98
CA GLU A 149 -7.76 22.52 -25.34
C GLU A 149 -6.35 23.09 -25.57
N ASN A 150 -5.31 22.42 -25.04
CA ASN A 150 -3.90 22.72 -25.30
C ASN A 150 -3.50 24.21 -25.07
N THR A 151 -4.16 24.90 -24.14
CA THR A 151 -3.89 26.33 -23.86
C THR A 151 -2.69 26.58 -22.93
N GLY A 152 -2.21 25.54 -22.24
CA GLY A 152 -1.12 25.60 -21.26
C GLY A 152 -1.59 25.95 -19.85
N LEU A 153 -2.87 25.78 -19.56
CA LEU A 153 -3.47 26.06 -18.25
C LEU A 153 -3.00 25.09 -17.16
N ALA A 154 -2.89 25.59 -15.94
CA ALA A 154 -2.65 24.78 -14.73
C ALA A 154 -3.55 25.19 -13.56
N ASP A 155 -3.91 26.48 -13.48
CA ASP A 155 -4.90 27.03 -12.57
C ASP A 155 -6.19 27.37 -13.35
N ILE A 156 -7.30 26.77 -12.94
CA ILE A 156 -8.63 26.94 -13.53
C ILE A 156 -9.62 27.63 -12.59
N SER A 157 -9.16 28.22 -11.49
CA SER A 157 -10.00 28.95 -10.51
C SER A 157 -10.89 30.03 -11.13
N LEU A 158 -10.46 30.61 -12.25
CA LEU A 158 -11.24 31.58 -13.04
C LEU A 158 -12.57 31.03 -13.58
N LEU A 159 -12.74 29.71 -13.69
CA LEU A 159 -13.95 29.07 -14.20
C LEU A 159 -15.08 28.95 -13.17
N GLU A 160 -14.80 29.09 -11.87
CA GLU A 160 -15.79 28.84 -10.79
C GLU A 160 -17.08 29.69 -10.93
N ALA A 161 -16.97 30.89 -11.52
CA ALA A 161 -18.10 31.79 -11.75
C ALA A 161 -19.02 31.37 -12.92
N LEU A 162 -18.56 30.51 -13.83
CA LEU A 162 -19.20 30.22 -15.12
C LEU A 162 -20.30 29.15 -15.03
N THR A 163 -21.17 29.26 -14.03
CA THR A 163 -22.23 28.29 -13.69
C THR A 163 -23.26 28.00 -14.82
N ALA A 164 -23.22 28.74 -15.93
CA ALA A 164 -24.01 28.51 -17.14
C ALA A 164 -23.38 27.53 -18.14
N LEU A 165 -22.12 27.12 -17.96
CA LEU A 165 -21.42 26.17 -18.84
C LEU A 165 -22.12 24.82 -18.89
N GLN A 166 -22.31 24.34 -20.11
CA GLN A 166 -22.87 23.03 -20.47
C GLN A 166 -21.79 22.14 -21.09
N LYS A 167 -20.90 22.73 -21.89
CA LYS A 167 -19.72 22.04 -22.44
C LYS A 167 -18.45 22.76 -22.06
N LEU A 168 -17.45 21.99 -21.66
CA LEU A 168 -16.14 22.50 -21.30
C LEU A 168 -15.05 21.52 -21.76
N ASP A 169 -14.16 22.00 -22.63
CA ASP A 169 -12.94 21.28 -23.00
C ASP A 169 -11.74 21.92 -22.30
N LEU A 170 -11.01 21.11 -21.55
CA LEU A 170 -9.77 21.45 -20.84
C LEU A 170 -8.66 20.45 -21.19
N SER A 171 -8.80 19.69 -22.27
CA SER A 171 -7.87 18.63 -22.65
C SER A 171 -6.46 19.14 -22.97
N GLY A 172 -5.44 18.28 -22.80
CA GLY A 172 -4.06 18.60 -23.16
C GLY A 172 -3.41 19.75 -22.36
N ASN A 173 -3.87 20.01 -21.14
CA ASN A 173 -3.36 21.06 -20.26
C ASN A 173 -2.49 20.49 -19.11
N GLY A 174 -2.03 21.36 -18.21
CA GLY A 174 -1.23 21.02 -17.02
C GLY A 174 -2.04 21.02 -15.72
N ILE A 175 -3.35 20.80 -15.77
CA ILE A 175 -4.25 20.93 -14.61
C ILE A 175 -4.01 19.78 -13.63
N ALA A 176 -3.93 20.11 -12.34
CA ALA A 176 -3.73 19.14 -11.26
C ALA A 176 -4.92 19.02 -10.29
N SER A 177 -5.87 19.97 -10.33
CA SER A 177 -7.06 19.97 -9.48
C SER A 177 -8.29 20.47 -10.26
N VAL A 178 -9.43 19.82 -10.00
CA VAL A 178 -10.74 20.12 -10.60
C VAL A 178 -11.69 20.88 -9.65
N THR A 179 -11.24 21.35 -8.49
CA THR A 179 -12.09 21.99 -7.47
C THR A 179 -12.93 23.15 -8.00
N ALA A 180 -12.41 23.94 -8.95
CA ALA A 180 -13.14 25.05 -9.58
C ALA A 180 -14.38 24.61 -10.37
N LEU A 181 -14.47 23.33 -10.76
CA LEU A 181 -15.55 22.78 -11.58
C LEU A 181 -16.75 22.31 -10.75
N GLY A 182 -16.60 22.06 -9.43
CA GLY A 182 -17.63 21.42 -8.60
C GLY A 182 -18.94 22.21 -8.40
N ASN A 183 -18.95 23.49 -8.79
CA ASN A 183 -20.14 24.36 -8.79
C ASN A 183 -20.78 24.52 -10.18
N LEU A 184 -20.22 23.93 -11.23
CA LEU A 184 -20.69 24.06 -12.62
C LEU A 184 -21.81 23.06 -12.93
N LEU A 185 -22.87 23.10 -12.12
CA LEU A 185 -23.99 22.14 -12.11
C LEU A 185 -24.77 22.03 -13.45
N SER A 186 -24.52 22.93 -14.40
CA SER A 186 -25.11 22.92 -15.75
C SER A 186 -24.34 22.04 -16.75
N LEU A 187 -23.14 21.54 -16.41
CA LEU A 187 -22.30 20.74 -17.31
C LEU A 187 -22.99 19.43 -17.72
N THR A 188 -22.96 19.16 -19.03
CA THR A 188 -23.37 17.90 -19.68
C THR A 188 -22.19 17.19 -20.32
N ASP A 189 -21.18 17.93 -20.79
CA ASP A 189 -20.01 17.39 -21.46
C ASP A 189 -18.74 18.05 -20.90
N LEU A 190 -17.81 17.24 -20.39
CA LEU A 190 -16.54 17.70 -19.82
C LEU A 190 -15.39 16.86 -20.35
N ASP A 191 -14.43 17.48 -21.03
CA ASP A 191 -13.15 16.85 -21.35
C ASP A 191 -12.06 17.43 -20.43
N ILE A 192 -11.44 16.56 -19.62
CA ILE A 192 -10.28 16.86 -18.78
C ILE A 192 -9.13 15.88 -19.06
N SER A 193 -9.11 15.31 -20.27
CA SER A 193 -8.12 14.34 -20.69
C SER A 193 -6.72 14.96 -20.87
N GLY A 194 -5.67 14.14 -20.83
CA GLY A 194 -4.29 14.59 -21.07
C GLY A 194 -3.76 15.64 -20.08
N ASN A 195 -4.27 15.63 -18.85
CA ASN A 195 -3.87 16.53 -17.76
C ASN A 195 -3.03 15.79 -16.69
N ASN A 196 -2.83 16.38 -15.50
CA ASN A 196 -2.14 15.75 -14.36
C ASN A 196 -3.04 15.68 -13.12
N ILE A 197 -4.33 15.42 -13.32
CA ILE A 197 -5.32 15.30 -12.25
C ILE A 197 -5.10 14.00 -11.50
N SER A 198 -5.26 14.03 -10.17
CA SER A 198 -5.14 12.87 -9.29
C SER A 198 -6.36 12.62 -8.40
N LYS A 199 -7.31 13.56 -8.36
CA LYS A 199 -8.54 13.47 -7.56
C LYS A 199 -9.74 14.01 -8.32
N LEU A 200 -10.89 13.34 -8.16
CA LEU A 200 -12.13 13.69 -8.87
C LEU A 200 -13.31 13.97 -7.93
N ASN A 201 -13.12 13.89 -6.61
CA ASN A 201 -14.16 14.05 -5.60
C ASN A 201 -15.03 15.32 -5.76
N ASP A 202 -14.45 16.43 -6.25
CA ASP A 202 -15.15 17.70 -6.43
C ASP A 202 -16.17 17.67 -7.59
N LEU A 203 -16.08 16.69 -8.50
CA LEU A 203 -17.03 16.50 -9.61
C LEU A 203 -18.29 15.72 -9.21
N GLY A 204 -18.34 15.12 -8.02
CA GLY A 204 -19.47 14.28 -7.58
C GLY A 204 -20.81 15.00 -7.43
N SER A 205 -20.82 16.33 -7.47
CA SER A 205 -22.01 17.19 -7.50
C SER A 205 -22.64 17.33 -8.90
N LEU A 206 -21.91 17.00 -9.97
CA LEU A 206 -22.26 17.28 -11.36
C LEU A 206 -23.26 16.27 -11.95
N THR A 207 -24.39 16.08 -11.27
CA THR A 207 -25.42 15.07 -11.60
C THR A 207 -26.10 15.22 -12.97
N ASN A 208 -25.82 16.29 -13.73
CA ASN A 208 -26.27 16.48 -15.11
C ASN A 208 -25.24 16.01 -16.16
N LEU A 209 -24.03 15.60 -15.74
CA LEU A 209 -22.93 15.23 -16.61
C LEU A 209 -23.26 13.95 -17.38
N GLN A 210 -23.23 14.02 -18.71
CA GLN A 210 -23.57 12.93 -19.62
C GLN A 210 -22.31 12.30 -20.20
N ASN A 211 -21.30 13.10 -20.55
CA ASN A 211 -20.01 12.63 -21.06
C ASN A 211 -18.87 13.25 -20.25
N LEU A 212 -17.89 12.41 -19.89
CA LEU A 212 -16.68 12.81 -19.17
C LEU A 212 -15.48 12.07 -19.76
N ASP A 213 -14.47 12.79 -20.25
CA ASP A 213 -13.17 12.18 -20.59
C ASP A 213 -12.13 12.51 -19.52
N VAL A 214 -11.58 11.46 -18.90
CA VAL A 214 -10.49 11.52 -17.89
C VAL A 214 -9.23 10.80 -18.37
N SER A 215 -9.20 10.33 -19.62
CA SER A 215 -8.07 9.57 -20.16
C SER A 215 -6.78 10.40 -20.19
N GLY A 216 -5.62 9.74 -20.20
CA GLY A 216 -4.34 10.47 -20.25
C GLY A 216 -3.97 11.27 -18.99
N ASN A 217 -4.70 11.13 -17.87
CA ASN A 217 -4.27 11.62 -16.55
C ASN A 217 -3.42 10.53 -15.85
N PRO A 218 -2.08 10.63 -15.79
CA PRO A 218 -1.21 9.54 -15.33
C PRO A 218 -1.20 9.37 -13.81
N SER A 219 -1.65 10.37 -13.06
CA SER A 219 -1.70 10.39 -11.60
C SER A 219 -3.07 9.99 -11.03
N LEU A 220 -4.03 9.64 -11.90
CA LEU A 220 -5.40 9.31 -11.54
C LEU A 220 -5.56 7.78 -11.34
N SER A 221 -6.08 7.39 -10.19
CA SER A 221 -6.29 5.97 -9.83
C SER A 221 -7.62 5.43 -10.35
N CYS A 222 -7.73 4.11 -10.53
CA CYS A 222 -8.99 3.50 -10.93
C CYS A 222 -10.02 3.54 -9.79
N ALA A 223 -9.55 3.54 -8.53
CA ALA A 223 -10.37 3.75 -7.35
C ALA A 223 -11.10 5.11 -7.34
N GLU A 224 -10.40 6.22 -7.64
CA GLU A 224 -10.99 7.58 -7.70
C GLU A 224 -12.05 7.70 -8.80
N ILE A 225 -11.81 7.10 -9.97
CA ILE A 225 -12.80 7.09 -11.07
C ILE A 225 -14.05 6.30 -10.66
N ASN A 226 -13.88 5.19 -9.94
CA ASN A 226 -15.00 4.40 -9.42
C ASN A 226 -15.82 5.16 -8.36
N ASP A 227 -15.17 5.96 -7.50
CA ASP A 227 -15.91 6.82 -6.56
C ASP A 227 -16.71 7.91 -7.26
N LEU A 228 -16.16 8.50 -8.33
CA LEU A 228 -16.90 9.45 -9.14
C LEU A 228 -18.09 8.79 -9.84
N ASP A 229 -17.93 7.62 -10.48
CA ASP A 229 -19.03 6.92 -11.15
C ASP A 229 -20.15 6.57 -10.16
N LEU A 230 -19.80 6.13 -8.94
CA LEU A 230 -20.76 5.91 -7.86
C LEU A 230 -21.45 7.20 -7.38
N ALA A 231 -20.72 8.31 -7.25
CA ALA A 231 -21.28 9.60 -6.87
C ALA A 231 -22.24 10.16 -7.94
N LEU A 232 -21.93 9.94 -9.22
CA LEU A 232 -22.78 10.25 -10.38
C LEU A 232 -23.86 9.17 -10.65
N ALA A 233 -24.02 8.21 -9.73
CA ALA A 233 -25.00 7.12 -9.77
C ALA A 233 -24.96 6.27 -11.06
N GLY A 234 -23.80 6.17 -11.72
CA GLY A 234 -23.63 5.44 -12.97
C GLY A 234 -24.43 6.03 -14.15
N GLY A 235 -24.83 7.29 -14.09
CA GLY A 235 -25.58 7.97 -15.16
C GLY A 235 -24.69 8.50 -16.29
N THR A 236 -23.42 8.74 -16.00
CA THR A 236 -22.46 9.40 -16.89
C THR A 236 -21.69 8.39 -17.74
N ASN A 237 -21.41 8.74 -18.98
CA ASN A 237 -20.48 8.02 -19.85
C ASN A 237 -19.06 8.53 -19.58
N ILE A 238 -18.24 7.75 -18.88
CA ILE A 238 -16.86 8.09 -18.56
C ILE A 238 -15.91 7.36 -19.52
N THR A 239 -15.11 8.09 -20.29
CA THR A 239 -13.97 7.51 -21.02
C THR A 239 -12.85 7.22 -20.03
N LEU A 240 -12.56 5.94 -19.82
CA LEU A 240 -11.55 5.48 -18.86
C LEU A 240 -10.13 5.52 -19.46
N PRO A 241 -9.08 5.76 -18.64
CA PRO A 241 -7.72 5.40 -18.99
C PRO A 241 -7.62 3.90 -19.30
N SER A 242 -6.77 3.49 -20.25
CA SER A 242 -6.66 2.09 -20.69
C SER A 242 -6.37 1.12 -19.53
N ILE A 243 -5.57 1.56 -18.55
CA ILE A 243 -5.23 0.80 -17.33
C ILE A 243 -6.43 0.46 -16.43
N CYS A 244 -7.57 1.13 -16.60
CA CYS A 244 -8.80 0.87 -15.82
C CYS A 244 -9.87 0.12 -16.60
N THR A 245 -9.69 -0.12 -17.91
CA THR A 245 -10.73 -0.76 -18.76
C THR A 245 -10.92 -2.25 -18.53
N THR A 246 -9.94 -2.89 -17.89
CA THR A 246 -9.89 -4.30 -17.46
C THR A 246 -9.77 -4.43 -15.93
N ALA A 247 -10.06 -3.36 -15.18
CA ALA A 247 -9.99 -3.35 -13.72
C ALA A 247 -11.22 -4.01 -13.07
N LEU A 248 -10.98 -4.88 -12.10
CA LEU A 248 -11.99 -5.55 -11.29
C LEU A 248 -12.04 -4.96 -9.88
N PHE A 249 -13.24 -4.72 -9.32
CA PHE A 249 -13.40 -4.03 -8.04
C PHE A 249 -13.91 -4.94 -6.91
N LEU A 250 -13.09 -5.09 -5.86
CA LEU A 250 -13.41 -5.72 -4.58
C LEU A 250 -13.68 -4.63 -3.52
N SER A 251 -14.85 -4.65 -2.89
CA SER A 251 -15.31 -3.59 -1.98
C SER A 251 -16.38 -4.11 -1.00
N ALA A 252 -16.83 -3.30 -0.03
CA ALA A 252 -17.98 -3.62 0.83
C ALA A 252 -19.25 -4.03 0.06
N ALA A 253 -19.46 -3.51 -1.15
CA ALA A 253 -20.61 -3.83 -1.99
C ALA A 253 -20.48 -5.16 -2.76
N SER A 254 -19.28 -5.74 -2.84
CA SER A 254 -19.01 -6.99 -3.54
C SER A 254 -19.63 -8.20 -2.82
N ASP A 255 -19.93 -9.25 -3.58
CA ASP A 255 -20.29 -10.57 -3.05
C ASP A 255 -19.22 -11.05 -2.05
N ALA A 256 -19.63 -11.75 -0.98
CA ALA A 256 -18.72 -12.09 0.13
C ALA A 256 -17.57 -13.04 -0.26
N SER A 257 -17.81 -13.90 -1.26
CA SER A 257 -16.78 -14.75 -1.85
C SER A 257 -17.05 -14.95 -3.34
N GLN A 258 -16.02 -14.80 -4.17
CA GLN A 258 -16.07 -15.10 -5.60
C GLN A 258 -14.86 -15.96 -6.01
N SER A 259 -15.04 -16.79 -7.03
CA SER A 259 -13.97 -17.50 -7.72
C SER A 259 -13.99 -17.16 -9.21
N LEU A 260 -12.81 -16.91 -9.78
CA LEU A 260 -12.60 -16.44 -11.14
C LEU A 260 -11.48 -17.22 -11.82
N ASP A 261 -11.73 -17.59 -13.08
CA ASP A 261 -10.72 -18.08 -14.02
C ASP A 261 -10.42 -16.96 -15.01
N ASN A 262 -9.28 -16.29 -14.86
CA ASN A 262 -8.92 -15.16 -15.72
C ASN A 262 -8.67 -15.59 -17.17
N SER A 263 -8.19 -16.84 -17.37
CA SER A 263 -7.90 -17.38 -18.70
C SER A 263 -9.17 -17.63 -19.53
N ALA A 264 -10.31 -17.81 -18.87
CA ALA A 264 -11.62 -18.03 -19.48
C ALA A 264 -12.43 -16.74 -19.71
N ALA A 265 -11.94 -15.59 -19.23
CA ALA A 265 -12.59 -14.31 -19.47
C ALA A 265 -12.47 -13.89 -20.95
N SER A 266 -13.50 -13.22 -21.49
CA SER A 266 -13.45 -12.73 -22.89
C SER A 266 -12.42 -11.62 -23.10
N GLU A 267 -12.19 -10.87 -22.04
CA GLU A 267 -11.11 -9.92 -21.88
C GLU A 267 -10.59 -10.17 -20.46
N PRO A 268 -9.34 -10.65 -20.29
CA PRO A 268 -8.73 -10.84 -19.00
C PRO A 268 -8.73 -9.55 -18.17
N PHE A 269 -8.81 -9.72 -16.86
CA PHE A 269 -8.56 -8.63 -15.92
C PHE A 269 -7.05 -8.45 -15.75
N ASP A 270 -6.54 -7.25 -16.00
CA ASP A 270 -5.11 -6.95 -15.80
C ASP A 270 -4.87 -6.35 -14.40
N ARG A 271 -5.93 -5.84 -13.74
CA ARG A 271 -5.84 -5.19 -12.43
C ARG A 271 -6.97 -5.59 -11.48
N LEU A 272 -6.63 -5.90 -10.24
CA LEU A 272 -7.58 -5.94 -9.12
C LEU A 272 -7.48 -4.65 -8.31
N VAL A 273 -8.61 -3.99 -8.07
CA VAL A 273 -8.72 -2.81 -7.19
C VAL A 273 -9.42 -3.21 -5.90
N VAL A 274 -8.72 -3.09 -4.78
CA VAL A 274 -9.26 -3.35 -3.43
C VAL A 274 -9.62 -2.02 -2.78
N LYS A 275 -10.91 -1.87 -2.47
CA LYS A 275 -11.54 -0.66 -1.93
C LYS A 275 -12.14 -0.88 -0.54
N ASP A 276 -12.39 0.22 0.17
CA ASP A 276 -12.95 0.26 1.51
C ASP A 276 -12.07 -0.49 2.53
N VAL A 277 -10.76 -0.20 2.46
CA VAL A 277 -9.70 -0.70 3.34
C VAL A 277 -8.91 0.48 3.92
N THR A 278 -8.35 0.32 5.12
CA THR A 278 -7.55 1.34 5.81
C THR A 278 -6.07 1.28 5.46
N GLY A 279 -5.59 0.11 5.00
CA GLY A 279 -4.22 -0.09 4.53
C GLY A 279 -3.95 -1.57 4.20
N LEU A 280 -2.66 -1.91 4.05
CA LEU A 280 -2.24 -3.28 3.75
C LEU A 280 -2.59 -4.30 4.83
N ASN A 281 -2.75 -3.88 6.09
CA ASN A 281 -3.12 -4.77 7.19
C ASN A 281 -4.55 -5.33 7.06
N ASP A 282 -5.40 -4.73 6.22
CA ASP A 282 -6.73 -5.25 5.92
C ASP A 282 -6.72 -6.21 4.72
N VAL A 283 -5.56 -6.49 4.12
CA VAL A 283 -5.40 -7.28 2.90
C VAL A 283 -4.47 -8.47 3.16
N GLU A 284 -4.99 -9.66 2.96
CA GLU A 284 -4.26 -10.91 3.12
C GLU A 284 -4.29 -11.68 1.79
N ILE A 285 -3.19 -12.35 1.44
CA ILE A 285 -3.15 -13.28 0.30
C ILE A 285 -2.76 -14.66 0.77
N PHE A 286 -3.41 -15.70 0.24
CA PHE A 286 -3.17 -17.09 0.59
C PHE A 286 -3.04 -17.96 -0.65
N GLN A 287 -2.10 -18.89 -0.64
CA GLN A 287 -2.06 -20.00 -1.58
C GLN A 287 -2.91 -21.16 -1.06
N ASN A 288 -3.71 -21.76 -1.94
CA ASN A 288 -4.43 -23.01 -1.68
C ASN A 288 -4.44 -23.85 -2.96
N ASP A 289 -3.76 -24.99 -2.92
CA ASP A 289 -3.33 -25.74 -4.11
C ASP A 289 -2.65 -24.79 -5.14
N ASP A 290 -3.15 -24.78 -6.38
CA ASP A 290 -2.70 -23.94 -7.48
C ASP A 290 -3.37 -22.53 -7.51
N ASN A 291 -4.23 -22.21 -6.54
CA ASN A 291 -5.06 -21.01 -6.53
C ASN A 291 -4.51 -19.91 -5.61
N LEU A 292 -4.71 -18.65 -6.00
CA LEU A 292 -4.49 -17.49 -5.13
C LEU A 292 -5.84 -17.03 -4.57
N HIS A 293 -5.97 -17.02 -3.26
CA HIS A 293 -7.01 -16.29 -2.56
C HIS A 293 -6.48 -14.92 -2.12
N LEU A 294 -7.27 -13.87 -2.30
CA LEU A 294 -7.07 -12.59 -1.65
C LEU A 294 -8.30 -12.31 -0.77
N GLN A 295 -8.06 -11.96 0.48
CA GLN A 295 -9.07 -11.52 1.43
C GLN A 295 -8.87 -10.03 1.73
N ALA A 296 -9.97 -9.28 1.74
CA ALA A 296 -9.99 -7.87 2.14
C ALA A 296 -11.01 -7.66 3.28
N THR A 297 -10.56 -7.11 4.40
CA THR A 297 -11.41 -6.75 5.54
C THR A 297 -12.01 -5.36 5.29
N THR A 298 -13.25 -5.32 4.82
CA THR A 298 -13.96 -4.08 4.47
C THR A 298 -14.97 -3.67 5.56
N SER A 299 -15.51 -2.45 5.49
CA SER A 299 -16.64 -2.04 6.36
C SER A 299 -17.90 -2.91 6.15
N GLY A 300 -18.00 -3.56 4.99
CA GLY A 300 -19.01 -4.57 4.67
C GLY A 300 -18.66 -6.00 5.12
N GLY A 301 -17.66 -6.16 5.98
CA GLY A 301 -17.09 -7.45 6.39
C GLY A 301 -16.05 -7.98 5.40
N ASN A 302 -15.52 -9.17 5.71
CA ASN A 302 -14.45 -9.79 4.92
C ASN A 302 -14.98 -10.19 3.53
N LYS A 303 -14.21 -9.87 2.50
CA LYS A 303 -14.49 -10.17 1.09
C LYS A 303 -13.36 -11.02 0.53
N THR A 304 -13.68 -12.15 -0.08
CA THR A 304 -12.67 -13.05 -0.66
C THR A 304 -12.83 -13.15 -2.17
N ILE A 305 -11.71 -13.01 -2.89
CA ILE A 305 -11.61 -13.31 -4.32
C ILE A 305 -10.60 -14.43 -4.53
N THR A 306 -10.97 -15.43 -5.33
CA THR A 306 -10.13 -16.58 -5.64
C THR A 306 -9.79 -16.57 -7.12
N PHE A 307 -8.51 -16.38 -7.46
CA PHE A 307 -8.00 -16.57 -8.81
C PHE A 307 -7.58 -18.03 -8.97
N THR A 308 -8.30 -18.77 -9.81
CA THR A 308 -8.04 -20.20 -10.01
C THR A 308 -6.80 -20.41 -10.87
N SER A 309 -5.98 -21.41 -10.53
CA SER A 309 -4.76 -21.78 -11.27
C SER A 309 -3.69 -20.67 -11.37
N TRP A 310 -3.72 -19.69 -10.47
CA TRP A 310 -2.75 -18.59 -10.38
C TRP A 310 -1.28 -19.04 -10.45
N PHE A 311 -0.95 -20.16 -9.81
CA PHE A 311 0.42 -20.67 -9.72
C PHE A 311 0.81 -21.59 -10.89
N VAL A 312 -0.08 -21.82 -11.88
CA VAL A 312 0.14 -22.74 -13.01
C VAL A 312 0.78 -22.06 -14.22
N ASP A 313 0.28 -20.90 -14.62
CA ASP A 313 0.71 -20.17 -15.83
C ASP A 313 0.40 -18.66 -15.67
N ASP A 314 1.13 -17.79 -16.37
CA ASP A 314 0.91 -16.35 -16.32
C ASP A 314 -0.47 -15.94 -16.88
N ALA A 315 -1.07 -16.74 -17.77
CA ALA A 315 -2.40 -16.48 -18.34
C ALA A 315 -3.58 -16.51 -17.32
N TYR A 316 -3.34 -16.95 -16.08
CA TYR A 316 -4.35 -16.94 -15.00
C TYR A 316 -4.21 -15.75 -14.06
N LYS A 317 -3.16 -14.95 -14.21
CA LYS A 317 -2.80 -13.88 -13.27
C LYS A 317 -3.44 -12.54 -13.65
N VAL A 318 -3.46 -11.62 -12.69
CA VAL A 318 -3.58 -10.17 -12.95
C VAL A 318 -2.19 -9.56 -12.80
N ASP A 319 -1.88 -8.53 -13.58
CA ASP A 319 -0.57 -7.86 -13.53
C ASP A 319 -0.42 -7.01 -12.26
N GLU A 320 -1.49 -6.35 -11.83
CA GLU A 320 -1.45 -5.31 -10.79
C GLU A 320 -2.57 -5.42 -9.74
N PHE A 321 -2.22 -5.02 -8.51
CA PHE A 321 -3.10 -4.87 -7.36
C PHE A 321 -3.09 -3.40 -6.92
N GLU A 322 -4.19 -2.70 -7.09
CA GLU A 322 -4.39 -1.34 -6.62
C GLU A 322 -5.10 -1.39 -5.27
N ILE A 323 -4.36 -1.07 -4.20
CA ILE A 323 -4.91 -0.99 -2.83
C ILE A 323 -5.25 0.48 -2.56
N GLU A 324 -6.53 0.76 -2.33
CA GLU A 324 -7.06 2.10 -2.14
C GLU A 324 -6.30 2.88 -1.05
N ASN A 325 -5.98 4.15 -1.32
CA ASN A 325 -5.16 5.04 -0.49
C ASN A 325 -3.72 4.58 -0.18
N VAL A 326 -3.29 3.40 -0.66
CA VAL A 326 -1.92 2.88 -0.46
C VAL A 326 -1.09 2.99 -1.74
N GLY A 327 -1.55 2.39 -2.84
CA GLY A 327 -0.81 2.39 -4.11
C GLY A 327 -1.05 1.16 -4.99
N VAL A 328 -0.26 1.05 -6.07
CA VAL A 328 -0.31 -0.06 -7.03
C VAL A 328 0.90 -0.96 -6.85
N TYR A 329 0.67 -2.27 -6.82
CA TYR A 329 1.65 -3.32 -6.56
C TYR A 329 1.57 -4.40 -7.63
N SER A 330 2.70 -4.87 -8.16
CA SER A 330 2.75 -6.21 -8.77
C SER A 330 2.58 -7.29 -7.70
N PHE A 331 2.23 -8.51 -8.08
CA PHE A 331 2.10 -9.65 -7.15
C PHE A 331 3.32 -9.82 -6.23
N THR A 332 4.54 -9.74 -6.78
CA THR A 332 5.78 -9.85 -6.00
C THR A 332 5.93 -8.69 -5.01
N GLN A 333 5.57 -7.47 -5.38
CA GLN A 333 5.65 -6.32 -4.47
C GLN A 333 4.60 -6.41 -3.35
N LEU A 334 3.39 -6.90 -3.66
CA LEU A 334 2.35 -7.13 -2.66
C LEU A 334 2.79 -8.23 -1.69
N ARG A 335 3.22 -9.39 -2.20
CA ARG A 335 3.75 -10.50 -1.39
C ARG A 335 4.87 -10.05 -0.47
N ASN A 336 5.87 -9.32 -0.96
CA ASN A 336 6.97 -8.87 -0.11
C ASN A 336 6.52 -7.87 0.97
N ALA A 337 5.37 -7.22 0.83
CA ALA A 337 4.82 -6.34 1.86
C ALA A 337 4.02 -7.11 2.92
N ILE A 338 3.01 -7.90 2.50
CA ILE A 338 2.06 -8.56 3.41
C ILE A 338 2.36 -10.03 3.71
N GLY A 339 3.24 -10.67 2.94
CA GLY A 339 3.52 -12.10 2.97
C GLY A 339 2.56 -12.94 2.14
N LEU A 340 2.95 -14.17 1.79
CA LEU A 340 2.04 -15.17 1.22
C LEU A 340 1.61 -16.17 2.30
N GLY A 341 0.33 -16.16 2.63
CA GLY A 341 -0.28 -17.11 3.53
C GLY A 341 -0.27 -18.53 2.95
N LEU A 342 0.19 -19.50 3.76
CA LEU A 342 0.12 -20.92 3.43
C LEU A 342 -0.37 -21.70 4.65
N ALA A 343 -1.51 -22.36 4.51
CA ALA A 343 -1.97 -23.35 5.46
C ALA A 343 -1.39 -24.73 5.08
N LEU A 344 -0.79 -25.41 6.06
CA LEU A 344 -0.38 -26.80 5.96
C LEU A 344 -1.61 -27.72 6.23
N THR A 345 -1.41 -28.92 6.76
CA THR A 345 -2.50 -29.88 6.98
C THR A 345 -2.80 -30.09 8.47
N GLU A 346 -3.99 -30.64 8.79
CA GLU A 346 -4.37 -30.98 10.18
C GLU A 346 -3.70 -32.29 10.68
N GLY A 347 -2.46 -32.54 10.26
CA GLY A 347 -1.69 -33.72 10.58
C GLY A 347 -0.22 -33.51 10.25
N ARG A 348 0.68 -34.22 10.94
CA ARG A 348 2.13 -33.93 10.93
C ARG A 348 2.70 -33.58 9.57
N ASP A 349 3.17 -32.34 9.47
CA ASP A 349 3.90 -31.79 8.35
C ASP A 349 5.40 -31.60 8.66
N THR A 350 6.18 -31.45 7.60
CA THR A 350 7.59 -31.06 7.66
C THR A 350 7.85 -30.11 6.51
N TYR A 351 7.91 -28.82 6.83
CA TYR A 351 7.85 -27.74 5.86
C TYR A 351 9.07 -26.83 5.96
N LEU A 352 9.54 -26.40 4.79
CA LEU A 352 10.50 -25.33 4.60
C LEU A 352 9.84 -24.33 3.68
N GLY A 353 9.63 -23.11 4.15
CA GLY A 353 9.12 -22.01 3.35
C GLY A 353 10.13 -21.53 2.32
N THR A 354 9.84 -20.40 1.69
CA THR A 354 10.57 -19.97 0.51
C THR A 354 11.73 -19.04 0.85
N ASN A 355 12.22 -18.26 -0.12
CA ASN A 355 13.23 -17.22 0.11
C ASN A 355 12.60 -15.81 -0.02
N ALA A 356 11.31 -15.70 0.30
CA ALA A 356 10.53 -14.48 0.18
C ALA A 356 9.34 -14.57 1.14
N LYS A 357 9.02 -13.45 1.80
CA LYS A 357 8.07 -13.38 2.91
C LYS A 357 6.84 -14.29 2.79
N ASP A 358 6.73 -15.21 3.75
CA ASP A 358 5.67 -16.20 3.91
C ASP A 358 4.95 -16.03 5.27
N VAL A 359 3.68 -16.46 5.34
CA VAL A 359 2.88 -16.53 6.56
C VAL A 359 2.36 -17.96 6.71
N ILE A 360 3.06 -18.77 7.50
CA ILE A 360 2.88 -20.23 7.55
C ILE A 360 2.00 -20.59 8.75
N TYR A 361 0.96 -21.39 8.49
CA TYR A 361 0.06 -21.95 9.51
C TYR A 361 0.19 -23.48 9.50
N GLY A 362 0.76 -24.09 10.55
CA GLY A 362 0.87 -25.55 10.69
C GLY A 362 -0.49 -26.24 10.87
N LEU A 363 -1.37 -25.60 11.64
CA LEU A 363 -2.73 -26.04 12.02
C LEU A 363 -2.77 -27.04 13.18
N GLY A 364 -2.21 -28.24 13.03
CA GLY A 364 -2.13 -29.17 14.17
C GLY A 364 -1.70 -30.61 13.89
N ASP A 365 -1.58 -31.39 14.99
CA ASP A 365 -0.57 -32.47 15.17
C ASP A 365 0.81 -31.85 15.40
N VAL A 366 1.87 -32.66 15.50
CA VAL A 366 3.23 -32.21 15.82
C VAL A 366 4.00 -31.95 14.54
N ASP A 367 4.26 -30.68 14.24
CA ASP A 367 4.88 -30.20 13.01
C ASP A 367 6.37 -29.85 13.17
N VAL A 368 7.05 -29.74 12.02
CA VAL A 368 8.40 -29.16 11.91
C VAL A 368 8.39 -28.12 10.79
N ILE A 369 8.53 -26.85 11.13
CA ILE A 369 8.37 -25.73 10.22
C ILE A 369 9.61 -24.83 10.30
N ALA A 370 10.20 -24.53 9.14
CA ALA A 370 11.22 -23.50 8.99
C ALA A 370 10.73 -22.42 8.02
N GLY A 371 10.88 -21.14 8.38
CA GLY A 371 10.47 -19.99 7.56
C GLY A 371 11.21 -19.98 6.23
N GLY A 372 12.54 -19.87 6.28
CA GLY A 372 13.40 -20.02 5.11
C GLY A 372 14.36 -18.85 4.96
N SER A 373 13.90 -17.76 4.35
CA SER A 373 14.63 -16.48 4.25
C SER A 373 13.69 -15.36 3.82
N ASP A 374 14.01 -14.12 4.23
CA ASP A 374 13.11 -12.95 4.30
C ASP A 374 12.32 -12.96 5.63
N ALA A 375 11.59 -11.88 5.96
CA ALA A 375 10.98 -11.69 7.28
C ALA A 375 9.62 -12.43 7.40
N ASP A 376 9.67 -13.71 7.75
CA ASP A 376 8.54 -14.62 7.75
C ASP A 376 7.66 -14.53 9.01
N THR A 377 6.47 -15.10 8.95
CA THR A 377 5.58 -15.26 10.11
C THR A 377 5.17 -16.73 10.23
N ILE A 378 5.37 -17.32 11.40
CA ILE A 378 5.20 -18.75 11.63
C ILE A 378 4.24 -18.95 12.81
N ILE A 379 3.16 -19.68 12.55
CA ILE A 379 2.18 -20.12 13.55
C ILE A 379 2.15 -21.65 13.50
N GLY A 380 2.56 -22.33 14.58
CA GLY A 380 2.45 -23.79 14.68
C GLY A 380 0.99 -24.21 14.61
N GLY A 381 0.18 -23.70 15.53
CA GLY A 381 -1.19 -24.16 15.72
C GLY A 381 -1.19 -25.20 16.84
N LYS A 382 -2.00 -26.25 16.73
CA LYS A 382 -2.23 -27.21 17.82
C LYS A 382 -1.28 -28.41 17.78
N GLY A 383 -0.16 -28.32 18.47
CA GLY A 383 0.86 -29.37 18.47
C GLY A 383 1.77 -29.36 19.69
N ASP A 384 2.97 -29.89 19.47
CA ASP A 384 4.15 -29.67 20.32
C ASP A 384 5.28 -29.37 19.31
N ASP A 385 5.14 -28.24 18.62
CA ASP A 385 5.72 -27.99 17.30
C ASP A 385 7.19 -27.58 17.35
N LYS A 386 7.85 -27.61 16.19
CA LYS A 386 9.28 -27.26 16.07
C LYS A 386 9.41 -26.20 15.01
N LEU A 387 9.45 -24.95 15.46
CA LEU A 387 9.45 -23.76 14.60
C LEU A 387 10.87 -23.19 14.55
N SER A 388 11.30 -22.71 13.38
CA SER A 388 12.70 -22.34 13.14
C SER A 388 12.86 -21.20 12.13
N ASP A 389 13.83 -20.31 12.37
CA ASP A 389 14.32 -19.28 11.44
C ASP A 389 15.18 -19.93 10.34
N TYR A 390 15.99 -20.93 10.69
CA TYR A 390 16.87 -21.64 9.76
C TYR A 390 16.38 -23.04 9.36
N VAL A 391 16.96 -23.57 8.28
CA VAL A 391 16.67 -24.93 7.77
C VAL A 391 17.02 -26.03 8.78
N LEU A 392 15.99 -26.80 9.19
CA LEU A 392 16.10 -27.98 10.05
C LEU A 392 16.20 -29.29 9.26
N THR A 393 17.04 -30.20 9.74
CA THR A 393 17.05 -31.62 9.37
C THR A 393 16.36 -32.44 10.47
N VAL A 394 15.31 -33.19 10.12
CA VAL A 394 14.64 -34.15 11.01
C VAL A 394 15.40 -35.48 11.03
N ASN A 395 15.78 -35.94 12.24
CA ASN A 395 16.52 -37.18 12.46
C ASN A 395 15.59 -38.41 12.55
N GLU A 396 16.16 -39.62 12.45
CA GLU A 396 15.39 -40.88 12.54
C GLU A 396 14.63 -41.08 13.87
N ASP A 397 15.06 -40.39 14.94
CA ASP A 397 14.42 -40.43 16.26
C ASP A 397 13.39 -39.31 16.49
N GLY A 398 13.15 -38.46 15.48
CA GLY A 398 12.23 -37.32 15.56
C GLY A 398 12.82 -36.07 16.23
N SER A 399 14.09 -36.10 16.66
CA SER A 399 14.81 -34.87 17.01
C SER A 399 15.13 -34.06 15.74
N VAL A 400 15.37 -32.76 15.90
CA VAL A 400 15.80 -31.89 14.80
C VAL A 400 17.22 -31.38 15.03
N SER A 401 17.92 -31.05 13.94
CA SER A 401 19.25 -30.46 13.98
C SER A 401 19.44 -29.45 12.85
N ARG A 402 20.27 -28.44 13.09
CA ARG A 402 20.56 -27.36 12.13
C ARG A 402 21.32 -27.87 10.91
N GLU A 403 20.81 -27.57 9.71
CA GLU A 403 21.44 -28.04 8.47
C GLU A 403 22.73 -27.26 8.15
N GLY A 404 23.87 -27.83 8.54
CA GLY A 404 25.20 -27.33 8.20
C GLY A 404 25.51 -25.95 8.79
N SER A 405 25.34 -24.91 7.97
CA SER A 405 25.60 -23.52 8.34
C SER A 405 24.42 -22.59 8.03
N SER A 406 23.20 -23.12 7.88
CA SER A 406 21.98 -22.33 7.63
C SER A 406 21.74 -21.28 8.72
N TYR A 407 21.58 -20.01 8.37
CA TYR A 407 21.19 -18.94 9.29
C TYR A 407 20.35 -17.96 8.48
N ASP A 408 19.39 -17.31 9.13
CA ASP A 408 18.73 -16.16 8.55
C ASP A 408 19.32 -14.84 9.09
N THR A 409 18.91 -13.72 8.50
CA THR A 409 19.39 -12.36 8.83
C THR A 409 18.30 -11.29 8.82
N TYR A 410 17.05 -11.68 8.57
CA TYR A 410 15.86 -10.86 8.69
C TYR A 410 15.34 -10.97 10.14
N VAL A 411 14.05 -10.69 10.37
CA VAL A 411 13.42 -10.79 11.69
C VAL A 411 12.13 -11.56 11.47
N ASP A 412 12.13 -12.80 11.92
CA ASP A 412 10.95 -13.66 11.85
C ASP A 412 10.01 -13.37 13.03
N THR A 413 8.73 -13.67 12.82
CA THR A 413 7.68 -13.56 13.84
C THR A 413 7.07 -14.91 14.12
N PHE A 414 7.38 -15.47 15.29
CA PHE A 414 6.72 -16.66 15.81
C PHE A 414 5.48 -16.22 16.60
N ILE A 415 4.29 -16.73 16.25
CA ILE A 415 3.04 -16.41 16.96
C ILE A 415 2.62 -17.60 17.81
N PHE A 416 2.26 -17.33 19.08
CA PHE A 416 1.74 -18.33 20.01
C PHE A 416 0.41 -17.88 20.62
N ASN A 417 -0.61 -18.74 20.46
CA ASN A 417 -1.98 -18.54 20.91
C ASN A 417 -2.31 -19.44 22.13
N SER A 418 -3.50 -19.31 22.71
CA SER A 418 -3.93 -20.20 23.79
C SER A 418 -4.47 -21.51 23.22
N GLY A 419 -3.90 -22.64 23.62
CA GLY A 419 -4.28 -23.97 23.12
C GLY A 419 -3.41 -24.48 21.96
N ASP A 420 -2.33 -23.77 21.63
CA ASP A 420 -1.35 -24.18 20.62
C ASP A 420 -0.49 -25.37 21.12
N GLY A 421 -0.22 -25.47 22.42
CA GLY A 421 0.49 -26.61 23.01
C GLY A 421 1.93 -26.28 23.45
N ASN A 422 2.87 -27.23 23.34
CA ASN A 422 4.24 -27.07 23.88
C ASN A 422 5.28 -26.92 22.77
N ASP A 423 5.28 -25.77 22.14
CA ASP A 423 6.12 -25.48 20.99
C ASP A 423 7.57 -25.24 21.37
N THR A 424 8.48 -25.56 20.45
CA THR A 424 9.92 -25.35 20.59
C THR A 424 10.46 -24.48 19.45
N LEU A 425 11.02 -23.33 19.81
CA LEU A 425 11.68 -22.42 18.87
C LEU A 425 13.17 -22.77 18.75
N TYR A 426 13.63 -22.95 17.52
CA TYR A 426 15.02 -23.20 17.17
C TYR A 426 15.57 -21.98 16.44
N LEU A 427 16.44 -21.20 17.10
CA LEU A 427 16.90 -19.87 16.62
C LEU A 427 18.42 -19.85 16.38
N TYR A 428 18.94 -19.12 15.38
CA TYR A 428 20.39 -18.95 15.21
C TYR A 428 20.83 -17.53 14.78
N GLU A 429 20.91 -16.69 15.80
CA GLU A 429 20.90 -15.23 15.78
C GLU A 429 22.30 -14.62 15.72
N ILE A 430 22.87 -14.45 14.52
CA ILE A 430 24.28 -14.02 14.38
C ILE A 430 24.54 -12.51 14.36
N SER A 431 23.54 -11.64 14.10
CA SER A 431 23.76 -10.18 14.13
C SER A 431 22.51 -9.30 14.12
N GLY A 432 22.30 -8.54 15.21
CA GLY A 432 21.63 -7.23 15.24
C GLY A 432 20.11 -7.22 15.06
N ASN A 433 19.65 -7.78 13.94
CA ASN A 433 18.31 -8.29 13.78
C ASN A 433 18.19 -9.54 14.64
N LYS A 434 17.05 -9.68 15.31
CA LYS A 434 16.72 -10.81 16.17
C LYS A 434 15.21 -10.98 16.27
N ASP A 435 14.75 -12.21 16.31
CA ASP A 435 13.36 -12.62 16.09
C ASP A 435 12.40 -12.16 17.19
N LEU A 436 11.13 -12.11 16.79
CA LEU A 436 9.99 -11.75 17.62
C LEU A 436 9.18 -12.99 17.99
N LEU A 437 8.94 -13.19 19.29
CA LEU A 437 7.85 -14.04 19.78
C LEU A 437 6.65 -13.16 20.15
N LEU A 438 5.53 -13.35 19.44
CA LEU A 438 4.28 -12.64 19.63
C LEU A 438 3.25 -13.55 20.32
N PHE A 439 2.91 -13.23 21.57
CA PHE A 439 1.80 -13.84 22.28
C PHE A 439 0.49 -13.12 21.92
N THR A 440 -0.50 -13.87 21.44
CA THR A 440 -1.82 -13.37 20.99
C THR A 440 -2.93 -13.76 22.00
N ASP A 441 -4.19 -13.91 21.58
CA ASP A 441 -5.32 -14.41 22.40
C ASP A 441 -5.58 -13.74 23.76
N SER A 442 -5.16 -12.48 23.92
CA SER A 442 -5.19 -11.73 25.19
C SER A 442 -4.25 -12.28 26.27
N ILE A 443 -3.28 -13.13 25.91
CA ILE A 443 -2.17 -13.52 26.77
C ILE A 443 -1.39 -12.26 27.16
N THR A 444 -1.19 -12.07 28.46
CA THR A 444 -0.45 -10.94 29.01
C THR A 444 0.87 -11.40 29.64
N GLU A 445 1.74 -10.44 29.91
CA GLU A 445 2.99 -10.68 30.65
C GLU A 445 2.74 -11.41 31.98
N ASP A 446 1.65 -11.12 32.69
CA ASP A 446 1.35 -11.71 34.00
C ASP A 446 0.92 -13.18 33.93
N ASP A 447 0.46 -13.66 32.77
CA ASP A 447 0.05 -15.05 32.57
C ASP A 447 1.24 -16.01 32.33
N ILE A 448 2.41 -15.47 31.94
CA ILE A 448 3.60 -16.28 31.65
C ILE A 448 4.48 -16.50 32.89
N SER A 449 4.76 -17.77 33.17
CA SER A 449 5.75 -18.23 34.15
C SER A 449 7.03 -18.68 33.44
N LEU A 450 8.19 -18.26 33.93
CA LEU A 450 9.48 -18.67 33.34
C LEU A 450 10.07 -19.88 34.08
N LEU A 451 10.50 -20.89 33.32
CA LEU A 451 11.24 -22.04 33.83
C LEU A 451 12.53 -22.22 33.03
N ARG A 452 13.58 -22.72 33.68
CA ARG A 452 14.83 -23.14 33.04
C ARG A 452 14.86 -24.67 33.02
N ASP A 453 14.86 -25.26 31.83
CA ASP A 453 15.09 -26.69 31.63
C ASP A 453 16.47 -26.89 31.00
N GLY A 454 17.48 -27.16 31.83
CA GLY A 454 18.88 -27.25 31.39
C GLY A 454 19.37 -25.98 30.71
N ASN A 455 19.51 -26.03 29.38
CA ASN A 455 19.93 -24.91 28.53
C ASN A 455 18.77 -24.20 27.82
N HIS A 456 17.53 -24.68 27.98
CA HIS A 456 16.34 -24.15 27.33
C HIS A 456 15.60 -23.18 28.26
N LEU A 457 15.04 -22.11 27.69
CA LEU A 457 14.10 -21.22 28.38
C LEU A 457 12.69 -21.69 28.05
N LYS A 458 11.90 -22.08 29.05
CA LYS A 458 10.48 -22.39 28.89
C LYS A 458 9.65 -21.20 29.40
N MET A 459 8.78 -20.69 28.54
CA MET A 459 7.74 -19.71 28.84
C MET A 459 6.42 -20.46 28.95
N GLU A 460 5.98 -20.75 30.18
CA GLU A 460 4.80 -21.57 30.46
C GLU A 460 3.58 -20.69 30.71
N LEU A 461 2.51 -20.95 29.94
CA LEU A 461 1.19 -20.33 30.09
C LEU A 461 0.25 -21.24 30.89
N SER A 462 0.37 -22.56 30.71
CA SER A 462 -0.44 -23.57 31.40
C SER A 462 0.27 -24.93 31.48
N GLU A 463 -0.32 -25.92 32.15
CA GLU A 463 0.19 -27.32 32.12
C GLU A 463 0.19 -27.94 30.71
N THR A 464 -0.58 -27.38 29.77
CA THR A 464 -0.67 -27.82 28.36
C THR A 464 -0.02 -26.88 27.36
N ASP A 465 0.27 -25.63 27.75
CA ASP A 465 0.62 -24.54 26.84
C ASP A 465 1.93 -23.87 27.23
N SER A 466 2.93 -23.92 26.36
CA SER A 466 4.22 -23.26 26.57
C SER A 466 5.04 -23.06 25.31
N VAL A 467 5.94 -22.08 25.34
CA VAL A 467 6.96 -21.88 24.30
C VAL A 467 8.34 -22.14 24.90
N THR A 468 9.10 -23.06 24.30
CA THR A 468 10.46 -23.41 24.70
C THR A 468 11.47 -22.85 23.71
N VAL A 469 12.29 -21.87 24.11
CA VAL A 469 13.39 -21.38 23.28
C VAL A 469 14.61 -22.27 23.49
N PHE A 470 14.97 -23.01 22.44
CA PHE A 470 16.00 -24.03 22.48
C PHE A 470 17.40 -23.42 22.65
N ASN A 471 18.18 -23.88 23.63
CA ASN A 471 19.55 -23.44 23.91
C ASN A 471 19.73 -21.96 24.32
N TRP A 472 18.66 -21.27 24.76
CA TRP A 472 18.70 -19.89 25.27
C TRP A 472 19.89 -19.56 26.20
N PHE A 473 20.21 -20.46 27.14
CA PHE A 473 21.30 -20.25 28.10
C PHE A 473 22.69 -20.69 27.58
N SER A 474 22.77 -21.34 26.41
CA SER A 474 24.03 -21.85 25.86
C SER A 474 24.86 -20.77 25.15
N ASN A 475 24.22 -19.79 24.50
CA ASN A 475 24.87 -18.66 23.81
C ASN A 475 23.80 -17.61 23.45
N SER A 476 24.18 -16.34 23.38
CA SER A 476 23.31 -15.24 22.93
C SER A 476 22.83 -15.35 21.48
N THR A 477 23.41 -16.26 20.69
CA THR A 477 22.94 -16.64 19.35
C THR A 477 21.69 -17.54 19.36
N TYR A 478 21.22 -18.02 20.52
CA TYR A 478 20.00 -18.83 20.64
C TYR A 478 18.89 -18.09 21.40
N GLN A 479 18.98 -16.77 21.48
CA GLN A 479 18.08 -15.92 22.26
C GLN A 479 17.27 -15.04 21.32
N LEU A 480 15.94 -15.03 21.46
CA LEU A 480 15.05 -14.08 20.80
C LEU A 480 15.55 -12.64 20.94
N GLY A 481 15.16 -11.79 19.99
CA GLY A 481 15.33 -10.35 20.09
C GLY A 481 14.27 -9.73 20.97
N GLN A 482 13.03 -10.08 20.68
CA GLN A 482 11.87 -9.36 21.15
C GLN A 482 10.76 -10.32 21.58
N ILE A 483 9.98 -9.90 22.57
CA ILE A 483 8.73 -10.55 22.97
C ILE A 483 7.64 -9.48 22.94
N GLN A 484 6.46 -9.82 22.43
CA GLN A 484 5.30 -8.92 22.37
C GLN A 484 4.07 -9.62 22.95
N PHE A 485 3.25 -8.86 23.68
CA PHE A 485 2.00 -9.33 24.27
C PHE A 485 0.82 -8.56 23.67
N GLY A 486 0.01 -9.24 22.86
CA GLY A 486 -1.08 -8.64 22.10
C GLY A 486 -0.63 -7.43 21.28
N SER A 487 -1.32 -6.30 21.43
CA SER A 487 -1.00 -5.05 20.74
C SER A 487 -0.05 -4.11 21.52
N ALA A 488 0.70 -4.62 22.50
CA ALA A 488 1.72 -3.82 23.19
C ALA A 488 2.94 -3.56 22.28
N GLU A 489 3.78 -2.60 22.61
CA GLU A 489 5.10 -2.45 21.96
C GLU A 489 5.99 -3.65 22.35
N PRO A 490 6.77 -4.23 21.42
CA PRO A 490 7.71 -5.30 21.74
C PRO A 490 8.76 -4.90 22.78
N VAL A 491 9.06 -5.80 23.71
CA VAL A 491 10.12 -5.64 24.72
C VAL A 491 11.33 -6.49 24.37
N ALA A 492 12.54 -6.01 24.70
CA ALA A 492 13.77 -6.75 24.47
C ALA A 492 13.78 -8.04 25.31
N ALA A 493 13.79 -9.19 24.65
CA ALA A 493 13.49 -10.49 25.27
C ALA A 493 14.44 -10.81 26.44
N VAL A 494 15.75 -10.60 26.27
CA VAL A 494 16.76 -10.83 27.31
C VAL A 494 16.54 -9.95 28.54
N SER A 495 16.23 -8.67 28.35
CA SER A 495 15.95 -7.75 29.46
C SER A 495 14.64 -8.12 30.16
N TRP A 496 13.63 -8.55 29.42
CA TRP A 496 12.36 -8.99 29.98
C TRP A 496 12.51 -10.27 30.81
N VAL A 497 13.15 -11.31 30.28
CA VAL A 497 13.41 -12.58 30.96
C VAL A 497 14.15 -12.37 32.28
N ASN A 498 15.20 -11.54 32.29
CA ASN A 498 15.98 -11.24 33.50
C ASN A 498 15.16 -10.47 34.56
N ASN A 499 14.23 -9.61 34.15
CA ASN A 499 13.40 -8.81 35.06
C ASN A 499 12.17 -9.55 35.59
N LYS A 500 11.59 -10.46 34.79
CA LYS A 500 10.40 -11.25 35.14
C LYS A 500 10.70 -12.24 36.26
N GLY A 501 11.87 -12.88 36.21
CA GLY A 501 12.33 -13.90 37.16
C GLY A 501 11.71 -15.27 36.91
N PHE A 502 12.36 -16.32 37.42
CA PHE A 502 11.91 -17.71 37.24
C PHE A 502 10.92 -18.12 38.34
N ALA A 503 9.98 -19.02 38.00
CA ALA A 503 8.88 -19.41 38.88
C ALA A 503 9.35 -20.23 40.10
N SER A 504 8.64 -20.09 41.22
CA SER A 504 9.03 -20.52 42.57
C SER A 504 9.46 -21.98 42.72
N VAL A 505 10.77 -22.22 42.65
CA VAL A 505 11.46 -23.37 43.25
C VAL A 505 12.75 -22.87 43.88
N ASN A 506 12.99 -23.17 45.16
CA ASN A 506 14.33 -23.00 45.76
C ASN A 506 15.31 -23.87 44.96
N SER A 507 16.05 -23.25 44.05
CA SER A 507 16.83 -23.92 43.03
C SER A 507 18.30 -23.90 43.40
N THR A 508 18.95 -25.05 43.22
CA THR A 508 20.42 -25.11 43.19
C THR A 508 20.81 -25.09 41.72
N ILE A 509 21.13 -23.89 41.22
CA ILE A 509 21.60 -23.70 39.85
C ILE A 509 23.10 -24.00 39.83
N LEU A 510 23.46 -25.03 39.07
CA LEU A 510 24.84 -25.41 38.82
C LEU A 510 25.20 -25.03 37.38
N GLY A 511 26.06 -24.02 37.22
CA GLY A 511 26.73 -23.73 35.96
C GLY A 511 27.83 -24.74 35.65
N THR A 512 28.56 -24.52 34.56
CA THR A 512 29.49 -25.50 33.99
C THR A 512 30.97 -25.06 34.06
N ASN A 513 31.70 -25.21 32.95
CA ASN A 513 33.04 -24.64 32.75
C ASN A 513 33.04 -23.68 31.53
N ALA A 514 31.85 -23.20 31.13
CA ALA A 514 31.62 -22.29 30.02
C ALA A 514 31.22 -20.92 30.58
N SER A 515 31.32 -19.88 29.75
CA SER A 515 30.86 -18.54 30.13
C SER A 515 29.33 -18.44 29.95
N GLU A 516 28.60 -18.33 31.04
CA GLU A 516 27.13 -18.48 31.10
C GLU A 516 26.43 -17.22 31.63
N VAL A 517 25.11 -17.15 31.43
CA VAL A 517 24.22 -16.22 32.15
C VAL A 517 23.32 -17.06 33.05
N LEU A 518 23.42 -16.86 34.36
CA LEU A 518 22.75 -17.63 35.38
C LEU A 518 21.80 -16.70 36.14
N ASN A 519 20.51 -16.95 36.00
CA ASN A 519 19.44 -16.21 36.66
C ASN A 519 18.73 -17.14 37.64
N GLY A 520 18.54 -16.73 38.89
CA GLY A 520 17.64 -17.40 39.81
C GLY A 520 16.18 -16.97 39.66
N SER A 521 15.39 -17.41 40.62
CA SER A 521 13.94 -17.43 40.65
C SER A 521 13.36 -16.20 41.37
N THR A 522 12.25 -16.40 42.07
CA THR A 522 11.61 -15.40 42.94
C THR A 522 11.59 -15.85 44.41
N GLU A 523 12.33 -16.90 44.74
CA GLU A 523 12.55 -17.47 46.07
C GLU A 523 14.05 -17.59 46.37
N ASP A 524 14.45 -17.81 47.64
CA ASP A 524 15.86 -17.96 48.03
C ASP A 524 16.61 -19.07 47.27
N ASP A 525 17.56 -18.67 46.42
CA ASP A 525 18.31 -19.56 45.53
C ASP A 525 19.76 -19.84 45.97
N ILE A 526 20.36 -20.86 45.33
CA ILE A 526 21.78 -21.18 45.43
C ILE A 526 22.35 -21.30 44.02
N ILE A 527 23.08 -20.29 43.56
CA ILE A 527 23.71 -20.25 42.24
C ILE A 527 25.21 -20.48 42.40
N ILE A 528 25.72 -21.52 41.74
CA ILE A 528 27.13 -21.91 41.72
C ILE A 528 27.56 -21.91 40.25
N ALA A 529 28.30 -20.89 39.83
CA ALA A 529 28.63 -20.66 38.43
C ALA A 529 29.67 -21.65 37.89
N GLY A 530 30.75 -21.85 38.63
CA GLY A 530 31.68 -22.96 38.45
C GLY A 530 33.01 -22.52 37.87
N GLY A 531 33.00 -22.03 36.63
CA GLY A 531 34.18 -21.46 35.99
C GLY A 531 33.90 -21.06 34.54
N GLY A 532 34.34 -19.89 34.14
CA GLY A 532 33.85 -19.24 32.93
C GLY A 532 33.87 -17.74 33.19
N LYS A 533 33.40 -16.92 32.24
CA LYS A 533 33.12 -15.51 32.54
C LYS A 533 31.63 -15.36 32.68
N ASP A 534 31.15 -15.57 33.88
CA ASP A 534 29.75 -15.78 34.15
C ASP A 534 29.07 -14.46 34.50
N THR A 535 27.79 -14.36 34.16
CA THR A 535 26.93 -13.26 34.57
C THR A 535 25.82 -13.82 35.44
N ILE A 536 25.78 -13.42 36.71
CA ILE A 536 24.97 -14.04 37.75
C ILE A 536 23.96 -13.00 38.26
N VAL A 537 22.68 -13.31 38.11
CA VAL A 537 21.55 -12.54 38.64
C VAL A 537 20.88 -13.41 39.71
N GLY A 538 20.77 -12.92 40.94
CA GLY A 538 20.08 -13.66 42.00
C GLY A 538 18.62 -13.90 41.67
N GLY A 539 17.90 -12.84 41.31
CA GLY A 539 16.46 -12.88 41.12
C GLY A 539 15.80 -12.11 42.26
N LYS A 540 14.71 -12.63 42.83
CA LYS A 540 14.19 -12.12 44.11
C LYS A 540 14.34 -13.20 45.17
N GLY A 541 14.80 -12.84 46.36
CA GLY A 541 15.10 -13.80 47.44
C GLY A 541 16.25 -13.31 48.31
N ASP A 542 16.60 -14.05 49.35
CA ASP A 542 17.87 -13.88 50.08
C ASP A 542 18.90 -14.91 49.54
N ASP A 543 19.50 -14.62 48.39
CA ASP A 543 20.19 -15.61 47.56
C ASP A 543 21.63 -15.96 48.03
N LYS A 544 22.17 -17.07 47.52
CA LYS A 544 23.57 -17.48 47.72
C LYS A 544 24.25 -17.65 46.36
N LEU A 545 25.11 -16.71 46.00
CA LEU A 545 25.72 -16.61 44.67
C LEU A 545 27.23 -16.90 44.76
N SER A 546 27.77 -17.75 43.90
CA SER A 546 29.18 -18.19 43.95
C SER A 546 29.79 -18.26 42.55
N ASP A 547 30.98 -17.69 42.40
CA ASP A 547 31.86 -17.84 41.22
C ASP A 547 32.43 -19.27 41.12
N HIS A 548 32.81 -19.84 42.27
CA HIS A 548 33.48 -21.14 42.39
C HIS A 548 32.58 -22.24 42.96
N ILE A 549 33.00 -23.49 42.77
CA ILE A 549 32.31 -24.69 43.27
C ILE A 549 32.18 -24.68 44.80
N LEU A 550 30.93 -24.85 45.29
CA LEU A 550 30.56 -25.06 46.69
C LEU A 550 29.85 -26.41 46.87
N THR A 551 30.01 -27.01 48.05
CA THR A 551 29.14 -28.12 48.49
C THR A 551 27.91 -27.56 49.18
N VAL A 552 26.72 -27.82 48.64
CA VAL A 552 25.43 -27.54 49.30
C VAL A 552 25.12 -28.66 50.31
N ASN A 553 24.80 -28.29 51.54
CA ASN A 553 24.44 -29.23 52.61
C ASN A 553 22.92 -29.47 52.65
N ASP A 554 22.50 -30.57 53.26
CA ASP A 554 21.08 -30.96 53.45
C ASP A 554 20.20 -29.90 54.14
N ASP A 555 20.80 -28.90 54.82
CA ASP A 555 20.12 -27.80 55.51
C ASP A 555 20.09 -26.48 54.70
N GLY A 556 20.51 -26.50 53.43
CA GLY A 556 20.57 -25.32 52.57
C GLY A 556 21.73 -24.36 52.87
N SER A 557 22.60 -24.70 53.84
CA SER A 557 23.88 -24.01 54.00
C SER A 557 24.88 -24.46 52.95
N VAL A 558 25.74 -23.55 52.51
CA VAL A 558 26.83 -23.87 51.58
C VAL A 558 28.18 -23.91 52.30
N SER A 559 29.05 -24.80 51.85
CA SER A 559 30.41 -24.94 52.38
C SER A 559 31.43 -25.00 51.23
N ARG A 560 32.53 -24.27 51.39
CA ARG A 560 33.55 -24.16 50.35
C ARG A 560 34.36 -25.44 50.21
N GLU A 561 34.47 -25.96 48.99
CA GLU A 561 35.46 -26.99 48.68
C GLU A 561 36.87 -26.41 48.74
N THR A 562 37.77 -27.03 49.52
CA THR A 562 39.07 -26.40 49.84
C THR A 562 40.07 -26.31 48.68
N THR A 563 39.68 -26.75 47.49
CA THR A 563 40.52 -26.84 46.28
C THR A 563 39.94 -26.11 45.07
N SER A 564 38.68 -25.67 45.11
CA SER A 564 38.08 -24.79 44.11
C SER A 564 38.55 -23.35 44.33
N TYR A 565 38.73 -22.63 43.24
CA TYR A 565 38.99 -21.18 43.14
C TYR A 565 38.67 -20.80 41.69
N ASP A 566 38.16 -19.60 41.45
CA ASP A 566 37.98 -19.14 40.07
C ASP A 566 39.25 -18.44 39.52
N THR A 567 39.34 -18.38 38.19
CA THR A 567 40.46 -17.81 37.42
C THR A 567 40.03 -16.90 36.27
N TYR A 568 38.76 -16.55 36.23
CA TYR A 568 38.13 -15.68 35.27
C TYR A 568 37.72 -14.36 35.95
N VAL A 569 36.65 -13.70 35.49
CA VAL A 569 36.17 -12.43 36.05
C VAL A 569 34.68 -12.40 35.75
N ASP A 570 33.89 -12.54 36.80
CA ASP A 570 32.45 -12.68 36.69
C ASP A 570 31.73 -11.35 36.92
N THR A 571 30.44 -11.31 36.59
CA THR A 571 29.59 -10.15 36.78
C THR A 571 28.35 -10.53 37.58
N PHE A 572 28.26 -10.05 38.82
CA PHE A 572 27.08 -10.19 39.66
C PHE A 572 26.20 -8.95 39.49
N ILE A 573 24.95 -9.15 39.08
CA ILE A 573 23.98 -8.07 38.84
C ILE A 573 22.97 -8.03 39.98
N PHE A 574 22.76 -6.84 40.54
CA PHE A 574 21.80 -6.55 41.59
C PHE A 574 20.83 -5.46 41.14
N ASN A 575 19.54 -5.80 41.06
CA ASN A 575 18.48 -4.89 40.68
C ASN A 575 17.71 -4.38 41.91
N SER A 576 16.88 -3.37 41.69
CA SER A 576 16.01 -2.82 42.75
C SER A 576 14.87 -3.77 43.10
N GLY A 577 15.07 -4.62 44.10
CA GLY A 577 14.02 -5.47 44.68
C GLY A 577 14.42 -6.93 44.90
N ASP A 578 15.67 -7.27 44.59
CA ASP A 578 16.20 -8.63 44.61
C ASP A 578 16.16 -9.21 46.04
N GLY A 579 16.99 -8.71 46.96
CA GLY A 579 16.85 -9.01 48.39
C GLY A 579 18.13 -8.79 49.20
N ASN A 580 18.50 -9.76 50.05
CA ASN A 580 19.72 -9.71 50.86
C ASN A 580 20.72 -10.82 50.48
N ASP A 581 21.27 -10.71 49.28
CA ASP A 581 22.10 -11.75 48.68
C ASP A 581 23.47 -11.91 49.38
N THR A 582 23.95 -13.15 49.39
CA THR A 582 25.24 -13.53 49.97
C THR A 582 26.18 -14.02 48.88
N LEU A 583 27.24 -13.26 48.62
CA LEU A 583 28.31 -13.59 47.67
C LEU A 583 29.38 -14.50 48.30
N TYR A 584 29.72 -15.58 47.61
CA TYR A 584 30.76 -16.53 47.96
C TYR A 584 31.89 -16.49 46.92
N LEU A 585 32.73 -15.46 47.00
CA LEU A 585 33.81 -15.24 46.02
C LEU A 585 35.14 -15.85 46.46
N TYR A 586 35.94 -16.41 45.54
CA TYR A 586 37.28 -16.90 45.87
C TYR A 586 38.34 -16.80 44.76
N GLU A 587 38.84 -15.56 44.63
CA GLU A 587 39.75 -15.14 43.57
C GLU A 587 41.25 -15.40 43.76
N ILE A 588 41.92 -15.70 42.64
CA ILE A 588 43.38 -15.60 42.53
C ILE A 588 43.84 -14.18 42.20
N SER A 589 45.03 -13.81 42.70
CA SER A 589 45.56 -12.43 42.65
C SER A 589 45.68 -11.85 41.22
N GLY A 590 44.70 -11.05 40.82
CA GLY A 590 44.74 -10.24 39.60
C GLY A 590 43.36 -10.09 38.95
N ASN A 591 42.52 -11.09 39.15
CA ASN A 591 41.13 -11.10 38.80
C ASN A 591 40.29 -10.49 39.94
N LYS A 592 39.17 -9.88 39.57
CA LYS A 592 38.22 -9.23 40.48
C LYS A 592 36.89 -9.08 39.76
N ASP A 593 35.86 -9.62 40.38
CA ASP A 593 34.51 -9.67 39.83
C ASP A 593 33.86 -8.29 39.85
N LEU A 594 32.97 -8.11 38.89
CA LEU A 594 32.21 -6.90 38.71
C LEU A 594 30.88 -7.03 39.45
N LEU A 595 30.67 -6.20 40.48
CA LEU A 595 29.35 -6.01 41.06
C LEU A 595 28.66 -4.86 40.32
N LEU A 596 27.63 -5.18 39.55
CA LEU A 596 26.83 -4.24 38.78
C LEU A 596 25.50 -3.99 39.51
N PHE A 597 25.16 -2.72 39.69
CA PHE A 597 23.89 -2.30 40.31
C PHE A 597 23.09 -1.52 39.26
N THR A 598 21.85 -1.96 39.00
CA THR A 598 21.01 -1.55 37.86
C THR A 598 19.74 -0.80 38.27
#